data_AF-A0A1Q7TR19-F1
#
_entry.id   AF-A0A1Q7TR19-F1
#
_cell.length_a   1.000
_cell.length_b   1.000
_cell.length_c   1.000
_cell.angle_alpha   90.00
_cell.angle_beta   90.00
_cell.angle_gamma   90.00
#
_symmetry.space_group_name_H-M   'P 1'
#
loop_
_entity.id
_entity.type
_entity.pdbx_description
1 polymer ?
#
loop_
_entity_poly.entity_id
_entity_poly.type
_entity_poly.pdbx_seq_one_letter_code
_entity_poly.pdbx_strand_id
1 'polypeptide(L)' 'MRREVVSMPSNMMDMKMVQCDCGFMMQSHSENEIVKMTQMHAKETHQQDMSAREVKGMMKPAMMMK' A
#
# COMPACT_ATOMS: atom_id res chain seq x y z
N MET A 1 21.75 -18.15 28.90
CA MET A 1 20.38 -18.24 28.38
C MET A 1 20.41 -17.95 26.89
N ARG A 2 20.11 -18.95 26.06
CA ARG A 2 20.09 -18.79 24.59
C ARG A 2 18.83 -17.99 24.25
N ARG A 3 18.99 -16.82 23.63
CA ARG A 3 17.87 -16.06 23.07
C ARG A 3 17.29 -16.90 21.94
N GLU A 4 16.14 -17.50 22.21
CA GLU A 4 15.28 -18.06 21.17
C GLU A 4 14.84 -16.89 20.29
N VAL A 5 15.41 -16.85 19.08
CA VAL A 5 14.98 -15.93 18.04
C VAL A 5 13.62 -16.46 17.60
N VAL A 6 12.57 -15.99 18.25
CA VAL A 6 11.20 -16.31 17.85
C VAL A 6 11.04 -15.72 16.44
N SER A 7 11.05 -16.59 15.44
CA SER A 7 10.70 -16.25 14.05
C SER A 7 9.41 -15.45 14.09
N MET A 8 9.51 -14.14 13.82
CA MET A 8 8.35 -13.29 13.69
C MET A 8 7.51 -13.83 12.51
N PRO A 9 6.19 -14.02 12.67
CA PRO A 9 5.38 -14.59 11.61
C PRO A 9 5.38 -13.63 10.41
N SER A 10 5.62 -14.19 9.23
CA SER A 10 5.81 -13.53 7.93
C SER A 10 4.61 -12.72 7.39
N ASN A 11 3.73 -12.17 8.24
CA ASN A 11 2.48 -11.52 7.82
C ASN A 11 2.49 -9.97 7.99
N MET A 12 3.62 -9.38 8.39
CA MET A 12 3.81 -7.92 8.45
C MET A 12 4.55 -7.36 7.22
N MET A 13 5.07 -8.24 6.35
CA MET A 13 5.90 -7.86 5.20
C MET A 13 5.10 -7.62 3.91
N ASP A 14 3.82 -8.00 3.87
CA ASP A 14 2.99 -7.95 2.64
C ASP A 14 2.02 -6.77 2.58
N MET A 15 1.91 -5.94 3.63
CA MET A 15 1.07 -4.75 3.56
C MET A 15 1.79 -3.67 2.76
N LYS A 16 1.13 -3.17 1.72
CA LYS A 16 1.59 -2.04 0.91
C LYS A 16 0.68 -0.85 1.11
N MET A 17 1.21 0.33 0.80
CA MET A 17 0.48 1.58 0.86
C MET A 17 0.77 2.48 -0.34
N VAL A 18 -0.20 3.33 -0.67
CA VAL A 18 -0.04 4.51 -1.53
C VAL A 18 -0.44 5.74 -0.73
N GLN A 19 0.34 6.81 -0.86
CA GLN A 19 0.04 8.13 -0.33
C GLN A 19 0.12 9.13 -1.48
N CYS A 20 -0.95 9.87 -1.70
CA CYS A 20 -1.04 10.92 -2.70
C CYS A 20 -0.83 12.29 -2.05
N ASP A 21 -0.29 13.25 -2.80
CA ASP A 21 -0.05 14.61 -2.32
C ASP A 21 -1.33 15.37 -1.95
N CYS A 22 -2.48 14.93 -2.48
CA CYS A 22 -3.82 15.43 -2.11
C CYS A 22 -4.29 14.96 -0.71
N GLY A 23 -3.48 14.18 0.01
CA GLY A 23 -3.80 13.63 1.33
C GLY A 23 -4.51 12.28 1.33
N PHE A 24 -4.88 11.74 0.16
CA PHE A 24 -5.42 10.39 0.07
C PHE A 24 -4.36 9.35 0.45
N MET A 25 -4.73 8.42 1.35
CA MET A 25 -3.89 7.30 1.76
C MET A 25 -4.69 6.01 1.72
N MET A 26 -4.07 4.95 1.20
CA MET A 26 -4.63 3.61 1.18
C MET A 26 -3.55 2.60 1.53
N GLN A 27 -3.89 1.62 2.36
CA GLN A 27 -3.03 0.48 2.63
C GLN A 27 -3.83 -0.82 2.59
N SER A 28 -3.23 -1.88 2.05
CA SER A 28 -3.83 -3.22 2.01
C SER A 28 -2.76 -4.29 1.85
N HIS A 29 -3.10 -5.52 2.22
CA HIS A 29 -2.32 -6.72 1.88
C HIS A 29 -2.50 -7.15 0.42
N SER A 30 -3.41 -6.52 -0.33
CA SER A 30 -3.70 -6.80 -1.73
C SER A 30 -3.28 -5.64 -2.63
N GLU A 31 -2.25 -5.84 -3.47
CA GLU A 31 -1.88 -4.85 -4.49
C GLU A 31 -3.05 -4.49 -5.40
N ASN A 32 -3.89 -5.47 -5.75
CA ASN A 32 -5.01 -5.25 -6.65
C ASN A 32 -6.07 -4.32 -6.03
N GLU A 33 -6.27 -4.41 -4.73
CA GLU A 33 -7.16 -3.50 -4.01
C GLU A 33 -6.59 -2.07 -4.01
N ILE A 34 -5.29 -1.92 -3.74
CA ILE A 34 -4.61 -0.62 -3.80
C ILE A 34 -4.71 -0.02 -5.21
N VAL A 35 -4.48 -0.82 -6.26
CA VAL A 35 -4.62 -0.38 -7.66
C VAL A 35 -6.03 0.12 -7.92
N LYS A 36 -7.05 -0.70 -7.63
CA LYS A 36 -8.45 -0.35 -7.89
C LYS A 36 -8.88 0.92 -7.17
N MET A 37 -8.56 1.03 -5.88
CA MET A 37 -8.97 2.18 -5.07
C MET A 37 -8.23 3.46 -5.46
N THR A 38 -6.93 3.38 -5.79
CA THR A 38 -6.17 4.54 -6.25
C THR A 38 -6.65 5.02 -7.62
N GLN A 39 -6.94 4.10 -8.54
CA GLN A 39 -7.51 4.45 -9.85
C GLN A 39 -8.90 5.09 -9.72
N MET A 40 -9.76 4.55 -8.86
CA MET A 40 -11.08 5.13 -8.56
C MET A 40 -10.93 6.54 -7.98
N HIS A 41 -10.05 6.73 -7.00
CA HIS A 41 -9.76 8.05 -6.44
C HIS A 41 -9.28 9.04 -7.50
N ALA A 42 -8.32 8.64 -8.35
CA ALA A 42 -7.83 9.47 -9.45
C ALA A 42 -8.95 9.90 -10.40
N LYS A 43 -9.85 8.97 -10.75
CA LYS A 43 -10.95 9.22 -11.67
C LYS A 43 -12.02 10.12 -11.06
N GLU A 44 -12.44 9.84 -9.83
CA GLU A 44 -13.58 10.54 -9.22
C GLU A 44 -13.20 11.89 -8.63
N THR A 45 -11.97 12.03 -8.10
CA THR A 45 -11.52 13.26 -7.44
C THR A 45 -10.81 14.21 -8.39
N HIS A 46 -10.02 13.67 -9.32
CA HIS A 46 -9.15 14.47 -10.21
C HIS A 46 -9.52 14.34 -11.69
N GLN A 47 -10.57 13.56 -12.03
CA GLN A 47 -10.96 13.26 -13.42
C GLN A 47 -9.81 12.66 -14.25
N GLN A 48 -8.86 11.99 -13.59
CA GLN A 48 -7.65 11.46 -14.20
C GLN A 48 -7.71 9.93 -14.29
N ASP A 49 -7.34 9.38 -15.45
CA ASP A 49 -7.11 7.95 -15.60
C ASP A 49 -5.65 7.63 -15.25
N MET A 50 -5.45 6.59 -14.45
CA MET A 50 -4.12 6.09 -14.08
C MET A 50 -4.00 4.61 -14.46
N SER A 51 -2.85 4.20 -14.98
CA SER A 51 -2.57 2.79 -15.24
C SER A 51 -2.22 2.03 -13.95
N ALA A 52 -2.46 0.72 -13.94
CA ALA A 52 -2.04 -0.13 -12.83
C ALA A 52 -0.53 -0.09 -12.60
N ARG A 53 0.26 0.08 -13.66
CA ARG A 53 1.73 0.18 -13.58
C ARG A 53 2.16 1.44 -12.83
N GLU A 54 1.53 2.58 -13.12
CA GLU A 54 1.80 3.84 -12.41
C GLU A 54 1.46 3.72 -10.93
N VAL A 55 0.28 3.18 -10.59
CA VAL A 55 -0.10 2.97 -9.18
C VAL A 55 0.88 2.03 -8.46
N LYS A 56 1.31 0.94 -9.11
CA LYS A 56 2.32 0.03 -8.54
C LYS A 56 3.67 0.71 -8.31
N GLY A 57 4.04 1.67 -9.15
CA GLY A 57 5.24 2.49 -8.95
C GLY A 57 5.16 3.43 -7.74
N MET A 58 3.95 3.76 -7.28
CA MET A 58 3.72 4.58 -6.09
C MET A 58 3.70 3.77 -4.79
N MET A 59 3.57 2.44 -4.86
CA MET A 59 3.42 1.59 -3.69
C MET A 59 4.69 1.54 -2.85
N LYS A 60 4.54 1.62 -1.53
CA LYS A 60 5.61 1.46 -0.55
C LYS A 60 5.19 0.42 0.50
N PRO A 61 6.14 -0.25 1.17
CA PRO A 61 5.80 -1.06 2.34
C PRO A 61 5.08 -0.22 3.38
N ALA A 62 3.94 -0.70 3.88
CA ALA A 62 3.25 -0.06 4.99
C ALA A 62 3.99 -0.43 6.29
N MET A 63 4.71 0.52 6.87
CA MET A 63 5.27 0.34 8.20
C MET A 63 4.24 0.82 9.22
N MET A 64 3.77 -0.08 10.08
CA MET A 64 2.95 0.33 11.22
C MET A 64 3.87 1.05 12.20
N MET A 65 3.76 2.38 12.29
CA MET A 65 4.42 3.13 13.35
C MET A 65 3.85 2.64 14.69
N LYS A 66 4.72 2.12 15.55
CA LYS A 66 4.41 1.65 16.90
C LYS A 66 3.88 2.77 17.79
#